data_AF-A0A7S2A3E4-F1
#
_entry.id   AF-A0A7S2A3E4-F1
#
_cell.length_a   1.000
_cell.length_b   1.000
_cell.length_c   1.000
_cell.angle_alpha   90.00
_cell.angle_beta   90.00
_cell.angle_gamma   90.00
#
_symmetry.space_group_name_H-M   'P 1'
#
loop_
_entity.id
_entity.type
_entity.pdbx_description
1 polymer ?
#
loop_
_entity_poly.entity_id
_entity_poly.type
_entity_poly.pdbx_seq_one_letter_code
_entity_poly.pdbx_strand_id
1 'polypeptide(L)'
;PMYDTAGSAKILSEGVGLPDKCTPENTAAIASDLAGKTYRLNCLEKGIEDDDVNFTRFLLLSRTGIVQHLNPKIPSKTSIVFTLPDSAGALYKALACFALRDIDFSKIESRPTAASLLNYLKFRSQQAHGRKARQRSGSPRFRYCFYLDFLASEVDEISQNALHHLNEQSDYLRILGSYPQKSRLVGPIAAAVEELKNSNNQLSSEEVSLSTLPSDEDDEKKKLNIGIIGYGVFGEFLSKQLVKKHKVSCIDPFDKSKEAEEIGVEYYPMFDMMSFLSDLDVVIIAVPMIEFEDVVSKLPVDKLRGKLVVEVCPLNSHPKSVMLQNFGPDVDILCSNPMFGPSLSDNNESPSPVSWDGLPMIYEKVRIADMRRCDKFLSIFERERCQMVEMTAEQHDASTSDAEFVTHLTGRLLDRQLLPPTPVMSKEYAALCDVADMTAADSFDLFYGMFKYNSRAKDLLKKMRENIAKVERQLAAKEAYLAASAEMKNNDRKQLIEECKILLREVASSSNIAAKVEEKDGKPAESKITETSQKES
;
A
#
# COMPACT_ATOMS: atom_id res chain seq x y z
N PRO A 1 3.34 39.53 7.77
CA PRO A 1 4.28 38.54 7.18
C PRO A 1 3.68 37.93 5.91
N MET A 2 4.35 38.09 4.77
CA MET A 2 3.99 37.46 3.50
C MET A 2 4.32 35.95 3.52
N TYR A 3 3.79 35.21 2.55
CA TYR A 3 3.86 33.74 2.48
C TYR A 3 5.28 33.16 2.38
N ASP A 4 6.24 33.89 1.79
CA ASP A 4 7.64 33.48 1.72
C ASP A 4 8.61 34.67 1.52
N THR A 5 9.91 34.42 1.75
CA THR A 5 10.97 35.45 1.73
C THR A 5 11.30 35.95 0.32
N ALA A 6 11.17 35.10 -0.71
CA ALA A 6 11.42 35.49 -2.11
C ALA A 6 10.27 36.38 -2.63
N GLY A 7 9.02 36.03 -2.31
CA GLY A 7 7.84 36.83 -2.62
C GLY A 7 7.86 38.20 -1.94
N SER A 8 8.44 38.29 -0.74
CA SER A 8 8.64 39.57 -0.05
C SER A 8 9.59 40.51 -0.82
N ALA A 9 10.67 39.97 -1.40
CA ALA A 9 11.56 40.73 -2.28
C ALA A 9 10.87 41.14 -3.60
N LYS A 10 10.09 40.24 -4.19
CA LYS A 10 9.31 40.53 -5.41
C LYS A 10 8.35 41.71 -5.22
N ILE A 11 7.54 41.67 -4.15
CA ILE A 11 6.57 42.72 -3.84
C ILE A 11 7.24 44.07 -3.63
N LEU A 12 8.38 44.08 -2.94
CA LEU A 12 9.13 45.32 -2.72
C LEU A 12 9.67 45.89 -4.03
N SER A 13 10.14 45.03 -4.94
CA SER A 13 10.61 45.43 -6.27
C SER A 13 9.49 45.92 -7.18
N GLU A 14 8.33 45.28 -7.14
CA GLU A 14 7.19 45.62 -8.00
C GLU A 14 6.37 46.80 -7.45
N GLY A 15 6.47 47.08 -6.15
CA GLY A 15 5.72 48.14 -5.47
C GLY A 15 4.21 47.85 -5.37
N VAL A 16 3.77 46.64 -5.69
CA VAL A 16 2.36 46.21 -5.70
C VAL A 16 2.12 45.20 -4.58
N GLY A 17 1.07 45.41 -3.79
CA GLY A 17 0.70 44.51 -2.68
C GLY A 17 1.38 44.82 -1.34
N LEU A 18 1.99 45.99 -1.21
CA LEU A 18 2.47 46.51 0.08
C LEU A 18 1.26 46.93 0.98
N PRO A 19 1.35 46.76 2.31
CA PRO A 19 0.31 47.22 3.23
C PRO A 19 0.11 48.74 3.18
N ASP A 20 -1.07 49.20 3.58
CA ASP A 20 -1.37 50.63 3.68
C ASP A 20 -0.32 51.35 4.57
N LYS A 21 0.28 52.42 4.02
CA LYS A 21 1.40 53.23 4.57
C LYS A 21 2.82 52.71 4.27
N CYS A 22 2.97 51.56 3.65
CA CYS A 22 4.26 51.07 3.18
C CYS A 22 4.53 51.49 1.73
N THR A 23 5.76 51.94 1.46
CA THR A 23 6.28 52.26 0.12
C THR A 23 7.61 51.54 -0.09
N PRO A 24 8.07 51.39 -1.34
CA PRO A 24 9.38 50.80 -1.62
C PRO A 24 10.55 51.50 -0.92
N GLU A 25 10.41 52.80 -0.59
CA GLU A 25 11.45 53.60 0.06
C GLU A 25 11.47 53.46 1.59
N ASN A 26 10.36 53.04 2.22
CA ASN A 26 10.25 52.92 3.68
C ASN A 26 10.12 51.47 4.17
N THR A 27 10.26 50.50 3.27
CA THR A 27 10.08 49.07 3.55
C THR A 27 11.33 48.30 3.12
N ALA A 28 11.72 47.30 3.90
CA ALA A 28 12.80 46.37 3.55
C ALA A 28 12.28 44.92 3.58
N ALA A 29 12.85 44.07 2.73
CA ALA A 29 12.53 42.64 2.68
C ALA A 29 13.69 41.83 3.28
N ILE A 30 13.35 40.86 4.14
CA ILE A 30 14.27 39.84 4.62
C ILE A 30 14.24 38.68 3.64
N ALA A 31 15.31 38.53 2.86
CA ALA A 31 15.41 37.53 1.80
C ALA A 31 16.85 37.09 1.55
N SER A 32 17.04 36.05 0.74
CA SER A 32 18.38 35.60 0.35
C SER A 32 19.07 36.59 -0.59
N ASP A 33 20.40 36.59 -0.59
CA ASP A 33 21.23 37.33 -1.56
C ASP A 33 20.83 37.05 -3.02
N LEU A 34 20.34 35.84 -3.29
CA LEU A 34 19.86 35.44 -4.61
C LEU A 34 18.58 36.22 -4.98
N ALA A 35 17.60 36.32 -4.08
CA ALA A 35 16.38 37.07 -4.33
C ALA A 35 16.67 38.56 -4.57
N GLY A 36 17.59 39.16 -3.80
CA GLY A 36 18.03 40.53 -4.01
C GLY A 36 18.59 40.76 -5.42
N LYS A 37 19.43 39.83 -5.92
CA LYS A 37 19.95 39.89 -7.30
C LYS A 37 18.85 39.71 -8.35
N THR A 38 17.99 38.71 -8.18
CA THR A 38 16.92 38.37 -9.13
C THR A 38 15.96 39.55 -9.31
N TYR A 39 15.54 40.19 -8.22
CA TYR A 39 14.62 41.32 -8.24
C TYR A 39 15.33 42.69 -8.28
N ARG A 40 16.65 42.71 -8.53
CA ARG A 40 17.47 43.93 -8.66
C ARG A 40 17.33 44.90 -7.48
N LEU A 41 17.20 44.37 -6.26
CA LEU A 41 17.13 45.14 -5.03
C LEU A 41 18.53 45.38 -4.45
N ASN A 42 18.68 46.50 -3.74
CA ASN A 42 19.91 46.82 -3.01
C ASN A 42 19.92 46.10 -1.65
N CYS A 43 20.98 45.34 -1.38
CA CYS A 43 21.20 44.72 -0.08
C CYS A 43 21.69 45.78 0.92
N LEU A 44 20.91 46.02 1.98
CA LEU A 44 21.24 46.98 3.02
C LEU A 44 22.16 46.38 4.09
N GLU A 45 21.91 45.12 4.45
CA GLU A 45 22.63 44.39 5.50
C GLU A 45 22.62 42.89 5.22
N LYS A 46 23.66 42.17 5.65
CA LYS A 46 23.83 40.73 5.49
C LYS A 46 24.09 40.09 6.84
N GLY A 47 23.73 38.81 6.98
CA GLY A 47 23.97 38.09 8.23
C GLY A 47 23.06 38.58 9.36
N ILE A 48 21.80 38.88 9.05
CA ILE A 48 20.81 39.42 10.01
C ILE A 48 20.09 38.31 10.80
N GLU A 49 20.45 37.06 10.57
CA GLU A 49 19.98 35.92 11.35
C GLU A 49 20.47 35.98 12.82
N ASP A 50 19.58 35.62 13.75
CA ASP A 50 19.92 35.55 15.18
C ASP A 50 20.92 34.41 15.48
N ASP A 51 20.95 33.39 14.63
CA ASP A 51 21.79 32.20 14.75
C ASP A 51 22.42 31.87 13.40
N ASP A 52 23.76 31.94 13.34
CA ASP A 52 24.56 31.71 12.13
C ASP A 52 24.56 30.23 11.68
N VAL A 53 24.03 29.32 12.50
CA VAL A 53 23.80 27.92 12.12
C VAL A 53 22.36 27.64 11.65
N ASN A 54 21.49 28.64 11.56
CA ASN A 54 20.13 28.45 11.06
C ASN A 54 20.09 28.44 9.52
N PHE A 55 20.15 27.24 8.93
CA PHE A 55 20.08 27.06 7.48
C PHE A 55 18.88 26.21 7.03
N THR A 56 18.27 26.61 5.92
CA THR A 56 17.25 25.80 5.23
C THR A 56 17.94 24.83 4.28
N ARG A 57 17.75 23.52 4.51
CA ARG A 57 18.34 22.46 3.68
C ARG A 57 17.34 22.03 2.60
N PHE A 58 17.72 22.19 1.33
CA PHE A 58 16.97 21.65 0.19
C PHE A 58 17.52 20.27 -0.19
N LEU A 59 16.63 19.33 -0.51
CA LEU A 59 16.99 18.00 -0.98
C LEU A 59 16.65 17.87 -2.47
N LEU A 60 17.61 17.42 -3.26
CA LEU A 60 17.36 17.00 -4.64
C LEU A 60 17.10 15.50 -4.63
N LEU A 61 15.91 15.09 -5.07
CA LEU A 61 15.49 13.70 -5.12
C LEU A 61 15.55 13.20 -6.57
N SER A 62 16.06 11.99 -6.76
CA SER A 62 16.09 11.30 -8.06
C SER A 62 15.51 9.90 -7.90
N ARG A 63 14.73 9.44 -8.89
CA ARG A 63 14.24 8.04 -8.93
C ARG A 63 15.37 7.05 -9.18
N THR A 64 16.38 7.45 -9.95
CA THR A 64 17.59 6.67 -10.18
C THR A 64 18.69 7.08 -9.19
N GLY A 65 19.22 6.11 -8.45
CA GLY A 65 20.29 6.34 -7.49
C GLY A 65 21.58 6.78 -8.20
N ILE A 66 22.31 7.72 -7.60
CA ILE A 66 23.62 8.18 -8.11
C ILE A 66 24.79 7.32 -7.65
N VAL A 67 24.51 6.17 -7.01
CA VAL A 67 25.51 5.31 -6.35
C VAL A 67 26.61 4.86 -7.31
N GLN A 68 26.26 4.59 -8.58
CA GLN A 68 27.21 4.25 -9.65
C GLN A 68 28.25 5.35 -9.96
N HIS A 69 27.99 6.59 -9.54
CA HIS A 69 28.90 7.72 -9.69
C HIS A 69 29.69 8.01 -8.41
N LEU A 70 29.40 7.29 -7.31
CA LEU A 70 30.18 7.33 -6.10
C LEU A 70 31.36 6.37 -6.21
N ASN A 71 32.48 6.75 -5.63
CA ASN A 71 33.62 5.87 -5.44
C ASN A 71 34.23 6.12 -4.05
N PRO A 72 35.06 5.20 -3.52
CA PRO A 72 35.63 5.33 -2.18
C PRO A 72 36.49 6.59 -1.95
N LYS A 73 36.90 7.30 -3.02
CA LYS A 73 37.67 8.56 -2.90
C LYS A 73 36.77 9.79 -2.72
N ILE A 74 35.45 9.65 -2.85
CA ILE A 74 34.50 10.75 -2.68
C ILE A 74 33.91 10.67 -1.27
N PRO A 75 34.25 11.60 -0.37
CA PRO A 75 33.60 11.69 0.94
C PRO A 75 32.09 11.81 0.77
N SER A 76 31.37 10.82 1.28
CA SER A 76 29.93 10.67 1.07
C SER A 76 29.20 10.65 2.40
N LYS A 77 27.93 11.01 2.34
CA LYS A 77 26.98 10.97 3.44
C LYS A 77 25.83 10.08 3.01
N THR A 78 25.39 9.21 3.89
CA THR A 78 24.29 8.29 3.61
C THR A 78 23.16 8.54 4.60
N SER A 79 21.96 8.73 4.07
CA SER A 79 20.75 8.91 4.87
C SER A 79 19.99 7.59 4.95
N ILE A 80 19.61 7.21 6.16
CA ILE A 80 18.80 6.02 6.43
C ILE A 80 17.60 6.37 7.29
N VAL A 81 16.58 5.53 7.20
CA VAL A 81 15.45 5.50 8.12
C VAL A 81 15.31 4.10 8.68
N PHE A 82 15.11 3.98 9.99
CA PHE A 82 14.94 2.69 10.64
C PHE A 82 13.98 2.75 11.83
N THR A 83 13.46 1.58 12.21
CA THR A 83 12.63 1.39 13.41
C THR A 83 13.19 0.26 14.25
N LEU A 84 12.98 0.33 15.56
CA LEU A 84 13.55 -0.60 16.51
C LEU A 84 12.47 -1.33 17.30
N PRO A 85 12.75 -2.57 17.74
CA PRO A 85 11.89 -3.25 18.69
C PRO A 85 11.86 -2.48 20.01
N ASP A 86 10.71 -2.51 20.67
CA ASP A 86 10.53 -1.89 21.98
C ASP A 86 11.25 -2.72 23.06
N SER A 87 12.52 -2.39 23.29
CA SER A 87 13.39 -3.06 24.25
C SER A 87 14.43 -2.11 24.81
N ALA A 88 14.82 -2.34 26.07
CA ALA A 88 15.81 -1.52 26.74
C ALA A 88 17.15 -1.51 25.97
N GLY A 89 17.67 -0.31 25.73
CA GLY A 89 18.94 -0.09 25.02
C GLY A 89 18.90 -0.33 23.51
N ALA A 90 17.73 -0.48 22.89
CA ALA A 90 17.61 -0.73 21.45
C ALA A 90 18.31 0.35 20.60
N LEU A 91 18.08 1.64 20.91
CA LEU A 91 18.71 2.74 20.19
C LEU A 91 20.23 2.75 20.36
N TYR A 92 20.72 2.50 21.58
CA TYR A 92 22.15 2.40 21.84
C TYR A 92 22.81 1.30 20.98
N LYS A 93 22.19 0.11 20.93
CA LYS A 93 22.70 -1.01 20.12
C LYS A 93 22.71 -0.70 18.63
N ALA A 94 21.66 -0.02 18.14
CA ALA A 94 21.57 0.44 16.77
C ALA A 94 22.70 1.41 16.40
N LEU A 95 22.96 2.42 17.24
CA LEU A 95 24.02 3.39 17.01
C LEU A 95 25.42 2.78 17.17
N ALA A 96 25.58 1.81 18.07
CA ALA A 96 26.84 1.09 18.25
C ALA A 96 27.29 0.35 16.98
N CYS A 97 26.37 -0.01 16.06
CA CYS A 97 26.73 -0.64 14.79
C CYS A 97 27.67 0.23 13.94
N PHE A 98 27.56 1.56 14.06
CA PHE A 98 28.41 2.52 13.35
C PHE A 98 29.58 3.00 14.22
N ALA A 99 29.32 3.29 15.50
CA ALA A 99 30.34 3.82 16.40
C ALA A 99 31.52 2.84 16.62
N LEU A 100 31.26 1.52 16.68
CA LEU A 100 32.31 0.49 16.78
C LEU A 100 33.19 0.37 15.53
N ARG A 101 32.84 1.10 14.46
CA ARG A 101 33.53 1.12 13.17
C ARG A 101 34.06 2.51 12.82
N ASP A 102 34.10 3.42 13.81
CA ASP A 102 34.55 4.80 13.65
C ASP A 102 33.76 5.57 12.56
N ILE A 103 32.48 5.23 12.35
CA ILE A 103 31.59 5.96 11.45
C ILE A 103 30.85 7.04 12.23
N ASP A 104 31.08 8.29 11.85
CA ASP A 104 30.47 9.46 12.50
C ASP A 104 29.08 9.81 11.94
N PHE A 105 28.29 10.55 12.72
CA PHE A 105 26.94 10.98 12.38
C PHE A 105 26.86 12.49 12.20
N SER A 106 26.10 12.92 11.21
CA SER A 106 25.79 14.35 11.00
C SER A 106 24.36 14.71 11.37
N LYS A 107 23.50 13.71 11.55
CA LYS A 107 22.10 13.90 11.96
C LYS A 107 21.58 12.63 12.59
N ILE A 108 20.88 12.78 13.72
CA ILE A 108 19.94 11.78 14.23
C ILE A 108 18.65 12.48 14.63
N GLU A 109 17.52 11.95 14.18
CA GLU A 109 16.22 12.55 14.45
C GLU A 109 15.16 11.45 14.66
N SER A 110 14.36 11.57 15.71
CA SER A 110 13.23 10.67 15.97
C SER A 110 11.91 11.35 15.63
N ARG A 111 11.04 10.67 14.87
CA ARG A 111 9.67 11.14 14.58
C ARG A 111 8.64 10.12 15.08
N PRO A 112 7.60 10.55 15.81
CA PRO A 112 6.49 9.66 16.14
C PRO A 112 5.80 9.24 14.84
N THR A 113 5.45 7.97 14.69
CA THR A 113 4.87 7.43 13.46
C THR A 113 3.49 6.86 13.71
N ALA A 114 2.56 7.10 12.78
CA ALA A 114 1.21 6.55 12.83
C ALA A 114 1.24 5.00 12.74
N ALA A 115 0.28 4.35 13.43
CA ALA A 115 0.20 2.89 13.46
C ALA A 115 0.04 2.27 12.06
N SER A 116 -0.64 2.95 11.14
CA SER A 116 -0.85 2.50 9.74
C SER A 116 0.44 2.42 8.94
N LEU A 117 1.24 3.50 8.90
CA LEU A 117 2.53 3.53 8.20
C LEU A 117 3.49 2.50 8.79
N LEU A 118 3.48 2.31 10.11
CA LEU A 118 4.35 1.32 10.74
C LEU A 118 3.93 -0.12 10.44
N ASN A 119 2.63 -0.40 10.38
CA ASN A 119 2.12 -1.70 9.96
C ASN A 119 2.52 -2.00 8.50
N TYR A 120 2.48 -1.00 7.62
CA TYR A 120 3.00 -1.09 6.25
C TYR A 120 4.51 -1.41 6.21
N LEU A 121 5.33 -0.69 6.98
CA LEU A 121 6.79 -0.90 6.99
C LEU A 121 7.18 -2.27 7.57
N LYS A 122 6.45 -2.75 8.59
CA LYS A 122 6.64 -4.09 9.17
C LYS A 122 6.22 -5.21 8.23
N PHE A 123 5.11 -5.03 7.51
CA PHE A 123 4.65 -5.99 6.52
C PHE A 123 5.72 -6.20 5.44
N ARG A 124 6.34 -5.09 4.98
CA ARG A 124 7.41 -5.13 3.98
C ARG A 124 8.72 -5.77 4.50
N SER A 125 9.09 -5.56 5.78
CA SER A 125 10.33 -6.18 6.33
C SER A 125 10.18 -7.68 6.61
N GLN A 126 8.98 -8.15 6.98
CA GLN A 126 8.69 -9.58 7.16
C GLN A 126 8.82 -10.38 5.87
N GLN A 127 8.50 -9.78 4.72
CA GLN A 127 8.66 -10.42 3.41
C GLN A 127 10.12 -10.50 2.94
N ALA A 128 10.99 -9.59 3.38
CA ALA A 128 12.39 -9.61 2.97
C ALA A 128 13.19 -10.73 3.66
N HIS A 129 12.89 -11.09 4.93
CA HIS A 129 13.78 -11.93 5.76
C HIS A 129 13.11 -13.10 6.52
N GLY A 130 11.87 -13.51 6.19
CA GLY A 130 11.30 -14.79 6.65
C GLY A 130 11.21 -15.00 8.18
N ARG A 131 11.28 -13.92 8.98
CA ARG A 131 11.31 -14.00 10.44
C ARG A 131 9.90 -13.88 11.04
N LYS A 132 9.49 -14.88 11.83
CA LYS A 132 8.28 -14.85 12.66
C LYS A 132 8.42 -13.79 13.78
N ALA A 133 7.56 -12.78 13.78
CA ALA A 133 7.50 -11.81 14.86
C ALA A 133 6.97 -12.47 16.15
N ARG A 134 7.72 -12.35 17.25
CA ARG A 134 7.32 -12.82 18.57
C ARG A 134 6.27 -11.87 19.14
N GLN A 135 5.01 -12.29 19.20
CA GLN A 135 3.94 -11.51 19.85
C GLN A 135 4.27 -11.33 21.34
N ARG A 136 4.48 -10.08 21.76
CA ARG A 136 4.43 -9.68 23.16
C ARG A 136 3.24 -8.76 23.35
N SER A 137 2.38 -9.15 24.28
CA SER A 137 1.21 -8.41 24.75
C SER A 137 1.65 -7.14 25.50
N GLY A 138 1.45 -6.00 24.86
CA GLY A 138 1.71 -4.68 25.44
C GLY A 138 1.96 -3.69 24.31
N SER A 139 0.95 -2.89 23.97
CA SER A 139 1.11 -1.83 22.96
C SER A 139 1.83 -0.63 23.60
N PRO A 140 3.08 -0.31 23.22
CA PRO A 140 3.64 0.99 23.57
C PRO A 140 2.85 2.10 22.86
N ARG A 141 2.52 3.15 23.62
CA ARG A 141 1.70 4.29 23.18
C ARG A 141 2.34 5.12 22.06
N PHE A 142 3.65 5.01 21.84
CA PHE A 142 4.39 5.73 20.81
C PHE A 142 5.45 4.84 20.16
N ARG A 143 5.48 4.78 18.83
CA ARG A 143 6.52 4.10 18.05
C ARG A 143 7.23 5.13 17.18
N TYR A 144 8.55 5.09 17.20
CA TYR A 144 9.40 6.10 16.56
C TYR A 144 10.09 5.52 15.32
N CYS A 145 10.13 6.33 14.26
CA CYS A 145 11.08 6.18 13.16
C CYS A 145 12.29 7.05 13.46
N PHE A 146 13.48 6.49 13.26
CA PHE A 146 14.74 7.18 13.40
C PHE A 146 15.32 7.48 12.02
N TYR A 147 15.60 8.74 11.76
CA TYR A 147 16.33 9.21 10.60
C TYR A 147 17.77 9.47 11.02
N LEU A 148 18.72 8.88 10.31
CA LEU A 148 20.14 8.99 10.61
C LEU A 148 20.91 9.34 9.33
N ASP A 149 21.74 10.37 9.39
CA ASP A 149 22.73 10.66 8.35
C ASP A 149 24.12 10.30 8.89
N PHE A 150 24.78 9.32 8.30
CA PHE A 150 26.14 8.94 8.65
C PHE A 150 27.15 9.34 7.58
N LEU A 151 28.37 9.67 8.00
CA LEU A 151 29.43 10.27 7.18
C LEU A 151 30.29 9.23 6.47
N ALA A 152 29.66 8.30 5.75
CA ALA A 152 30.35 7.35 4.90
C ALA A 152 29.49 6.97 3.67
N SER A 153 30.10 6.37 2.66
CA SER A 153 29.40 5.92 1.45
C SER A 153 28.69 4.59 1.68
N GLU A 154 27.56 4.37 1.02
CA GLU A 154 26.88 3.08 1.02
C GLU A 154 27.70 1.98 0.33
N VAL A 155 28.62 2.35 -0.56
CA VAL A 155 29.51 1.38 -1.24
C VAL A 155 30.73 0.97 -0.41
N ASP A 156 30.99 1.65 0.71
CA ASP A 156 32.14 1.33 1.55
C ASP A 156 31.85 0.05 2.35
N GLU A 157 32.81 -0.88 2.36
CA GLU A 157 32.67 -2.18 3.05
C GLU A 157 32.34 -2.00 4.54
N ILE A 158 32.96 -1.02 5.20
CA ILE A 158 32.73 -0.71 6.61
C ILE A 158 31.28 -0.27 6.85
N SER A 159 30.73 0.56 5.96
CA SER A 159 29.33 1.01 5.99
C SER A 159 28.36 -0.13 5.75
N GLN A 160 28.64 -0.99 4.77
CA GLN A 160 27.80 -2.17 4.46
C GLN A 160 27.73 -3.12 5.66
N ASN A 161 28.85 -3.36 6.33
CA ASN A 161 28.90 -4.16 7.55
C ASN A 161 28.11 -3.51 8.70
N ALA A 162 28.19 -2.18 8.87
CA ALA A 162 27.39 -1.47 9.85
C ALA A 162 25.89 -1.57 9.57
N LEU A 163 25.49 -1.36 8.31
CA LEU A 163 24.11 -1.46 7.84
C LEU A 163 23.56 -2.88 7.99
N HIS A 164 24.36 -3.90 7.70
CA HIS A 164 23.98 -5.30 7.89
C HIS A 164 23.69 -5.60 9.36
N HIS A 165 24.58 -5.20 10.27
CA HIS A 165 24.39 -5.37 11.71
C HIS A 165 23.16 -4.61 12.24
N LEU A 166 22.94 -3.38 11.75
CA LEU A 166 21.74 -2.62 12.11
C LEU A 166 20.48 -3.32 11.63
N ASN A 167 20.48 -3.83 10.40
CA ASN A 167 19.36 -4.54 9.79
C ASN A 167 18.93 -5.75 10.64
N GLU A 168 19.90 -6.51 11.17
CA GLU A 168 19.62 -7.66 12.05
C GLU A 168 18.87 -7.31 13.34
N GLN A 169 19.04 -6.08 13.83
CA GLN A 169 18.50 -5.61 15.11
C GLN A 169 17.29 -4.69 14.96
N SER A 170 17.03 -4.21 13.75
CA SER A 170 15.93 -3.30 13.43
C SER A 170 14.67 -4.05 13.00
N ASP A 171 13.50 -3.49 13.33
CA ASP A 171 12.22 -3.97 12.78
C ASP A 171 12.08 -3.59 11.28
N TYR A 172 12.75 -2.50 10.88
CA TYR A 172 12.77 -1.95 9.54
C TYR A 172 14.03 -1.09 9.36
N LEU A 173 14.67 -1.19 8.20
CA LEU A 173 15.76 -0.32 7.77
C LEU A 173 15.59 -0.04 6.27
N ARG A 174 15.76 1.22 5.88
CA ARG A 174 15.85 1.62 4.48
C ARG A 174 16.89 2.70 4.29
N ILE A 175 17.67 2.55 3.24
CA ILE A 175 18.60 3.57 2.77
C ILE A 175 17.81 4.52 1.86
N LEU A 176 17.82 5.80 2.22
CA LEU A 176 17.15 6.86 1.46
C LEU A 176 18.04 7.38 0.32
N GLY A 177 19.36 7.27 0.49
CA GLY A 177 20.34 7.54 -0.55
C GLY A 177 21.72 7.84 0.04
N SER A 178 22.74 7.69 -0.80
CA SER A 178 24.14 8.07 -0.52
C SER A 178 24.57 9.18 -1.48
N TYR A 179 25.21 10.23 -0.97
CA TYR A 179 25.50 11.44 -1.71
C TYR A 179 26.75 12.18 -1.21
N PRO A 180 27.47 12.95 -2.05
CA PRO A 180 28.72 13.61 -1.65
C PRO A 180 28.54 14.66 -0.54
N GLN A 181 29.42 14.69 0.45
CA GLN A 181 29.29 15.54 1.65
C GLN A 181 29.31 17.04 1.36
N LYS A 182 30.18 17.49 0.43
CA LYS A 182 30.42 18.92 0.16
C LYS A 182 29.55 19.48 -0.97
N SER A 183 28.32 18.98 -1.11
CA SER A 183 27.38 19.38 -2.18
C SER A 183 27.98 19.30 -3.59
N ARG A 184 28.97 18.42 -3.77
CA ARG A 184 29.58 18.19 -5.09
C ARG A 184 28.59 17.38 -5.90
N LEU A 185 27.93 18.03 -6.85
CA LEU A 185 27.08 17.33 -7.80
C LEU A 185 27.95 16.35 -8.60
N VAL A 186 27.42 15.15 -8.84
CA VAL A 186 28.07 14.09 -9.60
C VAL A 186 27.10 13.52 -10.63
N GLY A 187 27.63 12.93 -11.70
CA GLY A 187 26.83 12.32 -12.74
C GLY A 187 25.99 13.33 -13.55
N PRO A 188 24.85 12.88 -14.13
CA PRO A 188 24.02 13.70 -15.03
C PRO A 188 23.52 15.00 -14.42
N ILE A 189 23.30 15.02 -13.10
CA ILE A 189 22.84 16.20 -12.36
C ILE A 189 23.87 17.33 -12.42
N ALA A 190 25.16 17.01 -12.33
CA ALA A 190 26.21 18.02 -12.45
C ALA A 190 26.23 18.65 -13.84
N ALA A 191 26.05 17.84 -14.88
CA ALA A 191 26.00 18.30 -16.27
C ALA A 191 24.79 19.21 -16.52
N ALA A 192 23.59 18.79 -16.08
CA ALA A 192 22.37 19.57 -16.23
C ALA A 192 22.45 20.93 -15.51
N VAL A 193 23.05 20.98 -14.30
CA VAL A 193 23.22 22.24 -13.57
C VAL A 193 24.26 23.15 -14.24
N GLU A 194 25.33 22.62 -14.82
CA GLU A 194 26.30 23.42 -15.59
C GLU A 194 25.70 23.93 -16.91
N GLU A 195 24.88 23.14 -17.60
CA GLU A 195 24.10 23.63 -18.75
C GLU A 195 23.15 24.77 -18.36
N LEU A 196 22.43 24.64 -17.23
CA LEU A 196 21.56 25.71 -16.72
C LEU A 196 22.34 26.98 -16.35
N LYS A 197 23.54 26.85 -15.77
CA LYS A 197 24.41 28.01 -15.49
C LYS A 197 24.91 28.69 -16.75
N ASN A 198 25.29 27.92 -17.76
CA ASN A 198 25.75 28.44 -19.04
C ASN A 198 24.61 29.12 -19.83
N SER A 199 23.39 28.59 -19.71
CA SER A 199 22.17 29.17 -20.30
C SER A 199 21.80 30.52 -19.69
N ASN A 200 22.07 30.72 -18.40
CA ASN A 200 21.75 31.95 -17.67
C ASN A 200 22.63 33.17 -18.03
N ASN A 201 23.70 33.00 -18.82
CA ASN A 201 24.55 34.12 -19.23
C ASN A 201 24.07 34.86 -20.50
N GLN A 202 22.93 34.47 -21.11
CA GLN A 202 22.43 35.11 -22.34
C GLN A 202 20.95 35.55 -22.36
N LEU A 203 20.16 35.37 -21.29
CA LEU A 203 18.74 35.79 -21.34
C LEU A 203 18.40 37.05 -20.55
N SER A 204 17.75 37.97 -21.27
CA SER A 204 17.03 39.13 -20.76
C SER A 204 15.91 38.71 -19.80
N SER A 205 15.68 39.59 -18.83
CA SER A 205 14.94 39.42 -17.58
C SER A 205 13.41 39.26 -17.68
N GLU A 206 12.85 38.54 -18.66
CA GLU A 206 11.38 38.36 -18.74
C GLU A 206 10.88 36.90 -18.79
N GLU A 207 11.73 35.88 -18.82
CA GLU A 207 11.26 34.49 -18.68
C GLU A 207 12.14 33.68 -17.72
N VAL A 208 11.84 33.79 -16.43
CA VAL A 208 12.18 32.74 -15.45
C VAL A 208 10.87 32.26 -14.81
N SER A 209 9.98 31.73 -15.64
CA SER A 209 9.13 30.63 -15.17
C SER A 209 10.06 29.44 -15.02
N LEU A 210 10.04 28.80 -13.85
CA LEU A 210 10.79 27.59 -13.51
C LEU A 210 10.98 26.70 -14.74
N SER A 211 12.14 26.79 -15.39
CA SER A 211 12.53 25.86 -16.43
C SER A 211 12.75 24.53 -15.73
N THR A 212 11.76 23.68 -15.93
CA THR A 212 11.65 22.30 -15.50
C THR A 212 12.97 21.58 -15.75
N LEU A 213 13.52 20.97 -14.70
CA LEU A 213 14.64 20.05 -14.82
C LEU A 213 14.29 18.97 -15.86
N PRO A 214 15.21 18.59 -16.75
CA PRO A 214 14.97 17.56 -17.75
C PRO A 214 14.89 16.18 -17.09
N SER A 215 13.72 15.86 -16.53
CA SER A 215 13.34 14.50 -16.15
C SER A 215 11.83 14.28 -16.07
N ASP A 216 10.98 15.30 -16.18
CA ASP A 216 9.52 15.13 -16.10
C ASP A 216 8.81 15.26 -17.47
N GLU A 217 9.27 16.11 -18.39
CA GLU A 217 8.53 16.36 -19.65
C GLU A 217 8.58 15.24 -20.69
N ASP A 218 9.66 14.46 -20.75
CA ASP A 218 9.83 13.45 -21.81
C ASP A 218 8.97 12.19 -21.57
N ASP A 219 8.75 11.82 -20.30
CA ASP A 219 7.84 10.72 -19.94
C ASP A 219 6.37 11.17 -19.83
N GLU A 220 6.10 12.47 -19.62
CA GLU A 220 4.75 13.04 -19.52
C GLU A 220 4.00 13.17 -20.85
N LYS A 221 4.69 13.33 -21.99
CA LYS A 221 4.02 13.61 -23.28
C LYS A 221 3.37 12.39 -23.94
N LYS A 222 3.78 11.16 -23.62
CA LYS A 222 3.22 9.95 -24.27
C LYS A 222 2.08 9.35 -23.45
N LYS A 223 0.84 9.52 -23.89
CA LYS A 223 -0.31 8.79 -23.32
C LYS A 223 -0.14 7.29 -23.60
N LEU A 224 -0.40 6.44 -22.61
CA LEU A 224 -0.60 5.01 -22.84
C LEU A 224 -1.90 4.79 -23.64
N ASN A 225 -1.85 3.83 -24.55
CA ASN A 225 -3.03 3.21 -25.15
C ASN A 225 -3.40 1.98 -24.32
N ILE A 226 -4.52 2.04 -23.60
CA ILE A 226 -4.96 1.01 -22.65
C ILE A 226 -6.25 0.38 -23.17
N GLY A 227 -6.23 -0.92 -23.41
CA GLY A 227 -7.43 -1.68 -23.77
C GLY A 227 -7.97 -2.45 -22.57
N ILE A 228 -9.28 -2.49 -22.40
CA ILE A 228 -9.96 -3.25 -21.34
C ILE A 228 -10.79 -4.37 -21.96
N ILE A 229 -10.54 -5.60 -21.53
CA ILE A 229 -11.31 -6.79 -21.89
C ILE A 229 -12.21 -7.13 -20.71
N GLY A 230 -13.53 -7.06 -20.92
CA GLY A 230 -14.52 -7.13 -19.84
C GLY A 230 -14.85 -5.72 -19.34
N TYR A 231 -15.90 -5.13 -19.91
CA TYR A 231 -16.38 -3.78 -19.60
C TYR A 231 -17.62 -3.81 -18.71
N GLY A 232 -17.55 -4.65 -17.67
CA GLY A 232 -18.53 -4.68 -16.59
C GLY A 232 -18.32 -3.53 -15.58
N VAL A 233 -18.96 -3.67 -14.42
CA VAL A 233 -18.95 -2.69 -13.32
C VAL A 233 -17.53 -2.22 -12.95
N PHE A 234 -16.57 -3.15 -12.85
CA PHE A 234 -15.20 -2.82 -12.49
C PHE A 234 -14.38 -2.21 -13.64
N GLY A 235 -14.56 -2.71 -14.87
CA GLY A 235 -13.91 -2.16 -16.06
C GLY A 235 -14.33 -0.70 -16.32
N GLU A 236 -15.62 -0.41 -16.16
CA GLU A 236 -16.15 0.96 -16.23
C GLU A 236 -15.58 1.84 -15.10
N PHE A 237 -15.52 1.32 -13.87
CA PHE A 237 -14.96 2.01 -12.71
C PHE A 237 -13.51 2.44 -12.94
N LEU A 238 -12.64 1.55 -13.42
CA LEU A 238 -11.25 1.88 -13.74
C LEU A 238 -11.17 2.94 -14.86
N SER A 239 -12.00 2.78 -15.90
CA SER A 239 -11.97 3.64 -17.09
C SER A 239 -12.21 5.11 -16.78
N LYS A 240 -13.10 5.41 -15.80
CA LYS A 240 -13.39 6.78 -15.34
C LYS A 240 -12.14 7.54 -14.90
N GLN A 241 -11.13 6.85 -14.37
CA GLN A 241 -9.85 7.47 -14.00
C GLN A 241 -8.84 7.41 -15.14
N LEU A 242 -8.77 6.29 -15.86
CA LEU A 242 -7.79 6.09 -16.93
C LEU A 242 -7.96 7.10 -18.09
N VAL A 243 -9.19 7.38 -18.50
CA VAL A 243 -9.49 8.26 -19.65
C VAL A 243 -9.04 9.72 -19.44
N LYS A 244 -8.88 10.14 -18.18
CA LYS A 244 -8.45 11.51 -17.84
C LYS A 244 -7.08 11.84 -18.42
N LYS A 245 -6.19 10.86 -18.54
CA LYS A 245 -4.79 11.06 -18.96
C LYS A 245 -4.33 10.09 -20.05
N HIS A 246 -5.08 9.03 -20.33
CA HIS A 246 -4.71 7.97 -21.28
C HIS A 246 -5.76 7.77 -22.36
N LYS A 247 -5.38 7.13 -23.46
CA LYS A 247 -6.34 6.66 -24.46
C LYS A 247 -6.85 5.31 -24.00
N VAL A 248 -8.16 5.16 -23.90
CA VAL A 248 -8.79 3.94 -23.38
C VAL A 248 -9.75 3.40 -24.43
N SER A 249 -9.63 2.11 -24.73
CA SER A 249 -10.58 1.36 -25.53
C SER A 249 -11.08 0.15 -24.75
N CYS A 250 -12.24 -0.39 -25.13
CA CYS A 250 -12.83 -1.52 -24.44
C CYS A 250 -13.50 -2.51 -25.40
N ILE A 251 -13.64 -3.75 -24.94
CA ILE A 251 -14.37 -4.82 -25.60
C ILE A 251 -15.13 -5.63 -24.54
N ASP A 252 -16.36 -5.99 -24.84
CA ASP A 252 -17.22 -6.77 -23.94
C ASP A 252 -18.11 -7.74 -24.75
N PRO A 253 -18.48 -8.91 -24.20
CA PRO A 253 -19.45 -9.80 -24.83
C PRO A 253 -20.83 -9.16 -25.05
N PHE A 254 -21.19 -8.19 -24.22
CA PHE A 254 -22.43 -7.42 -24.33
C PHE A 254 -22.17 -6.04 -24.94
N ASP A 255 -23.17 -5.48 -25.61
CA ASP A 255 -23.05 -4.13 -26.16
C ASP A 255 -22.97 -3.09 -25.03
N LYS A 256 -21.80 -2.46 -24.93
CA LYS A 256 -21.45 -1.41 -23.96
C LYS A 256 -21.10 -0.08 -24.63
N SER A 257 -21.48 0.08 -25.89
CA SER A 257 -21.15 1.26 -26.70
C SER A 257 -21.62 2.57 -26.05
N LYS A 258 -22.82 2.61 -25.47
CA LYS A 258 -23.38 3.81 -24.83
C LYS A 258 -22.60 4.17 -23.56
N GLU A 259 -22.40 3.22 -22.66
CA GLU A 259 -21.68 3.44 -21.40
C GLU A 259 -20.22 3.85 -21.64
N ALA A 260 -19.59 3.31 -22.68
CA ALA A 260 -18.24 3.69 -23.09
C ALA A 260 -18.19 5.12 -23.69
N GLU A 261 -19.13 5.46 -24.58
CA GLU A 261 -19.20 6.77 -25.25
C GLU A 261 -19.43 7.90 -24.24
N GLU A 262 -20.26 7.70 -23.22
CA GLU A 262 -20.54 8.68 -22.15
C GLU A 262 -19.28 9.14 -21.41
N ILE A 263 -18.27 8.28 -21.29
CA ILE A 263 -17.03 8.54 -20.53
C ILE A 263 -15.85 8.84 -21.48
N GLY A 264 -16.07 8.75 -22.80
CA GLY A 264 -15.03 8.99 -23.81
C GLY A 264 -14.11 7.79 -24.04
N VAL A 265 -14.59 6.57 -23.81
CA VAL A 265 -13.89 5.31 -24.07
C VAL A 265 -14.29 4.77 -25.44
N GLU A 266 -13.31 4.33 -26.23
CA GLU A 266 -13.57 3.77 -27.56
C GLU A 266 -14.05 2.31 -27.46
N TYR A 267 -15.26 2.02 -27.92
CA TYR A 267 -15.84 0.68 -27.85
C TYR A 267 -15.58 -0.12 -29.13
N TYR A 268 -15.14 -1.37 -28.97
CA TYR A 268 -14.97 -2.35 -30.03
C TYR A 268 -15.96 -3.52 -29.82
N PRO A 269 -16.71 -3.94 -30.84
CA PRO A 269 -17.50 -5.16 -30.76
C PRO A 269 -16.63 -6.42 -30.65
N MET A 270 -17.14 -7.47 -29.99
CA MET A 270 -16.38 -8.71 -29.74
C MET A 270 -15.78 -9.37 -31.00
N PHE A 271 -16.44 -9.24 -32.16
CA PHE A 271 -15.95 -9.79 -33.43
C PHE A 271 -14.72 -9.05 -33.99
N ASP A 272 -14.40 -7.86 -33.48
CA ASP A 272 -13.29 -7.02 -33.93
C ASP A 272 -12.09 -7.01 -32.96
N MET A 273 -11.93 -8.10 -32.20
CA MET A 273 -10.83 -8.32 -31.24
C MET A 273 -9.44 -8.06 -31.84
N MET A 274 -9.25 -8.39 -33.12
CA MET A 274 -7.96 -8.22 -33.80
C MET A 274 -7.58 -6.75 -34.00
N SER A 275 -8.56 -5.90 -34.31
CA SER A 275 -8.36 -4.46 -34.46
C SER A 275 -8.18 -3.81 -33.09
N PHE A 276 -9.01 -4.18 -32.12
CA PHE A 276 -8.91 -3.73 -30.73
C PHE A 276 -7.50 -3.92 -30.15
N LEU A 277 -6.88 -5.09 -30.35
CA LEU A 277 -5.55 -5.39 -29.80
C LEU A 277 -4.38 -4.77 -30.57
N SER A 278 -4.60 -4.13 -31.71
CA SER A 278 -3.51 -3.74 -32.62
C SER A 278 -2.56 -2.68 -32.03
N ASP A 279 -3.10 -1.56 -31.53
CA ASP A 279 -2.34 -0.37 -31.10
C ASP A 279 -2.35 -0.16 -29.58
N LEU A 280 -2.36 -1.24 -28.79
CA LEU A 280 -2.36 -1.14 -27.32
C LEU A 280 -0.96 -1.21 -26.73
N ASP A 281 -0.67 -0.40 -25.71
CA ASP A 281 0.48 -0.55 -24.84
C ASP A 281 0.18 -1.53 -23.70
N VAL A 282 -1.01 -1.40 -23.12
CA VAL A 282 -1.48 -2.15 -21.95
C VAL A 282 -2.83 -2.79 -22.25
N VAL A 283 -3.02 -4.04 -21.84
CA VAL A 283 -4.27 -4.78 -21.93
C VAL A 283 -4.69 -5.19 -20.52
N ILE A 284 -5.79 -4.64 -20.02
CA ILE A 284 -6.37 -4.99 -18.73
C ILE A 284 -7.45 -6.05 -18.94
N ILE A 285 -7.36 -7.17 -18.23
CA ILE A 285 -8.35 -8.24 -18.21
C ILE A 285 -9.21 -8.07 -16.96
N ALA A 286 -10.41 -7.52 -17.13
CA ALA A 286 -11.38 -7.20 -16.08
C ALA A 286 -12.65 -8.06 -16.22
N VAL A 287 -12.47 -9.37 -16.37
CA VAL A 287 -13.57 -10.36 -16.45
C VAL A 287 -13.73 -11.10 -15.12
N PRO A 288 -14.90 -11.72 -14.86
CA PRO A 288 -15.07 -12.58 -13.70
C PRO A 288 -14.01 -13.68 -13.62
N MET A 289 -13.51 -13.94 -12.41
CA MET A 289 -12.43 -14.91 -12.17
C MET A 289 -12.76 -16.32 -12.69
N ILE A 290 -14.04 -16.69 -12.73
CA ILE A 290 -14.50 -17.98 -13.26
C ILE A 290 -14.43 -18.10 -14.79
N GLU A 291 -14.45 -16.98 -15.50
CA GLU A 291 -14.35 -16.89 -16.97
C GLU A 291 -12.93 -16.60 -17.44
N PHE A 292 -12.05 -16.18 -16.53
CA PHE A 292 -10.70 -15.71 -16.82
C PHE A 292 -9.90 -16.69 -17.70
N GLU A 293 -9.92 -17.98 -17.38
CA GLU A 293 -9.21 -19.02 -18.14
C GLU A 293 -9.75 -19.18 -19.57
N ASP A 294 -11.07 -19.20 -19.73
CA ASP A 294 -11.72 -19.32 -21.04
C ASP A 294 -11.41 -18.10 -21.92
N VAL A 295 -11.49 -16.89 -21.33
CA VAL A 295 -11.16 -15.64 -22.03
C VAL A 295 -9.69 -15.62 -22.46
N VAL A 296 -8.76 -15.89 -21.54
CA VAL A 296 -7.32 -15.88 -21.83
C VAL A 296 -6.94 -16.90 -22.90
N SER A 297 -7.53 -18.11 -22.87
CA SER A 297 -7.26 -19.16 -23.86
C SER A 297 -7.66 -18.80 -25.29
N LYS A 298 -8.59 -17.85 -25.45
CA LYS A 298 -9.11 -17.40 -26.75
C LYS A 298 -8.41 -16.14 -27.28
N LEU A 299 -7.54 -15.51 -26.50
CA LEU A 299 -6.86 -14.29 -26.93
C LEU A 299 -5.81 -14.58 -28.02
N PRO A 300 -5.73 -13.75 -29.07
CA PRO A 300 -4.74 -13.90 -30.12
C PRO A 300 -3.36 -13.48 -29.60
N VAL A 301 -2.59 -14.43 -29.04
CA VAL A 301 -1.30 -14.20 -28.36
C VAL A 301 -0.28 -13.46 -29.24
N ASP A 302 -0.31 -13.67 -30.56
CA ASP A 302 0.57 -12.94 -31.50
C ASP A 302 0.36 -11.42 -31.45
N LYS A 303 -0.87 -10.97 -31.15
CA LYS A 303 -1.19 -9.54 -30.98
C LYS A 303 -0.85 -9.02 -29.60
N LEU A 304 -0.56 -9.87 -28.62
CA LEU A 304 -0.15 -9.46 -27.27
C LEU A 304 1.37 -9.30 -27.13
N ARG A 305 2.15 -9.72 -28.13
CA ARG A 305 3.61 -9.62 -28.10
C ARG A 305 4.07 -8.17 -27.92
N GLY A 306 5.01 -7.99 -27.01
CA GLY A 306 5.57 -6.69 -26.68
C GLY A 306 4.55 -5.78 -26.01
N LYS A 307 3.45 -6.27 -25.45
CA LYS A 307 2.45 -5.52 -24.66
C LYS A 307 2.48 -5.93 -23.20
N LEU A 308 1.94 -5.07 -22.32
CA LEU A 308 1.73 -5.37 -20.91
C LEU A 308 0.31 -5.88 -20.69
N VAL A 309 0.17 -7.13 -20.26
CA VAL A 309 -1.11 -7.71 -19.85
C VAL A 309 -1.25 -7.61 -18.34
N VAL A 310 -2.35 -7.03 -17.88
CA VAL A 310 -2.66 -6.78 -16.49
C VAL A 310 -3.94 -7.50 -16.14
N GLU A 311 -3.94 -8.30 -15.09
CA GLU A 311 -5.18 -8.82 -14.50
C GLU A 311 -5.55 -8.04 -13.25
N VAL A 312 -6.86 -7.94 -12.98
CA VAL A 312 -7.43 -7.20 -11.86
C VAL A 312 -8.43 -8.04 -11.05
N CYS A 313 -8.20 -9.35 -10.98
CA CYS A 313 -9.06 -10.25 -10.21
C CYS A 313 -8.86 -10.06 -8.69
N PRO A 314 -9.85 -10.44 -7.85
CA PRO A 314 -9.69 -10.37 -6.39
C PRO A 314 -8.65 -11.32 -5.82
N LEU A 315 -8.23 -12.33 -6.58
CA LEU A 315 -7.21 -13.31 -6.18
C LEU A 315 -6.27 -13.51 -7.37
N ASN A 316 -4.96 -13.61 -7.09
CA ASN A 316 -3.95 -13.45 -8.13
C ASN A 316 -3.30 -14.77 -8.53
N SER A 317 -3.27 -15.80 -7.65
CA SER A 317 -2.50 -17.03 -7.93
C SER A 317 -3.04 -17.82 -9.13
N HIS A 318 -4.36 -17.88 -9.29
CA HIS A 318 -4.98 -18.57 -10.43
C HIS A 318 -4.78 -17.78 -11.74
N PRO A 319 -5.14 -16.48 -11.84
CA PRO A 319 -4.87 -15.66 -13.02
C PRO A 319 -3.39 -15.66 -13.45
N LYS A 320 -2.47 -15.53 -12.50
CA LYS A 320 -1.02 -15.65 -12.74
C LYS A 320 -0.66 -16.94 -13.45
N SER A 321 -1.14 -18.07 -12.92
CA SER A 321 -0.87 -19.39 -13.48
C SER A 321 -1.43 -19.54 -14.89
N VAL A 322 -2.67 -19.09 -15.11
CA VAL A 322 -3.33 -19.11 -16.42
C VAL A 322 -2.56 -18.28 -17.45
N MET A 323 -2.18 -17.04 -17.11
CA MET A 323 -1.43 -16.18 -18.02
C MET A 323 -0.04 -16.73 -18.35
N LEU A 324 0.68 -17.28 -17.37
CA LEU A 324 1.99 -17.89 -17.59
C LEU A 324 1.94 -19.13 -18.50
N GLN A 325 0.84 -19.89 -18.45
CA GLN A 325 0.64 -21.07 -19.29
C GLN A 325 0.25 -20.70 -20.73
N ASN A 326 -0.51 -19.63 -20.92
CA ASN A 326 -1.05 -19.25 -22.23
C ASN A 326 -0.15 -18.25 -22.99
N PHE A 327 0.63 -17.42 -22.30
CA PHE A 327 1.42 -16.37 -22.93
C PHE A 327 2.92 -16.70 -22.99
N GLY A 328 3.48 -16.60 -24.19
CA GLY A 328 4.92 -16.76 -24.45
C GLY A 328 5.79 -15.67 -23.78
N PRO A 329 7.12 -15.84 -23.76
CA PRO A 329 8.05 -14.98 -23.02
C PRO A 329 8.04 -13.50 -23.45
N ASP A 330 7.58 -13.21 -24.66
CA ASP A 330 7.54 -11.87 -25.24
C ASP A 330 6.32 -11.03 -24.80
N VAL A 331 5.47 -11.57 -23.91
CA VAL A 331 4.32 -10.86 -23.34
C VAL A 331 4.60 -10.54 -21.88
N ASP A 332 4.53 -9.25 -21.53
CA ASP A 332 4.69 -8.79 -20.16
C ASP A 332 3.42 -9.10 -19.36
N ILE A 333 3.59 -9.55 -18.12
CA ILE A 333 2.52 -9.94 -17.20
C ILE A 333 2.69 -9.17 -15.89
N LEU A 334 1.63 -8.44 -15.51
CA LEU A 334 1.45 -7.82 -14.21
C LEU A 334 0.19 -8.39 -13.57
N CYS A 335 0.34 -9.01 -12.40
CA CYS A 335 -0.81 -9.34 -11.56
C CYS A 335 -1.12 -8.15 -10.67
N SER A 336 -2.39 -7.81 -10.51
CA SER A 336 -2.80 -6.69 -9.67
C SER A 336 -4.16 -6.91 -9.04
N ASN A 337 -4.33 -6.40 -7.83
CA ASN A 337 -5.62 -6.38 -7.16
C ASN A 337 -5.81 -5.00 -6.51
N PRO A 338 -6.57 -4.10 -7.15
CA PRO A 338 -7.05 -2.90 -6.49
C PRO A 338 -8.04 -3.31 -5.39
N MET A 339 -7.68 -3.12 -4.11
CA MET A 339 -8.49 -3.49 -2.94
C MET A 339 -9.67 -2.53 -2.70
N PHE A 340 -10.20 -1.99 -3.78
CA PHE A 340 -11.23 -0.97 -3.83
C PHE A 340 -11.97 -1.10 -5.15
N GLY A 341 -13.25 -0.77 -5.13
CA GLY A 341 -14.12 -0.85 -6.30
C GLY A 341 -15.15 0.25 -6.31
N PRO A 342 -16.13 0.18 -7.22
CA PRO A 342 -17.23 1.12 -7.24
C PRO A 342 -18.02 1.00 -5.93
N SER A 343 -17.86 2.00 -5.06
CA SER A 343 -18.72 2.16 -3.89
C SER A 343 -20.07 2.70 -4.37
N LEU A 344 -21.17 2.17 -3.81
CA LEU A 344 -22.44 2.88 -3.82
C LEU A 344 -22.20 4.20 -3.09
N SER A 345 -22.07 5.30 -3.82
CA SER A 345 -22.02 6.63 -3.21
C SER A 345 -23.30 6.84 -2.42
N ASP A 346 -23.15 7.42 -1.23
CA ASP A 346 -24.21 7.85 -0.32
C ASP A 346 -25.50 8.29 -1.04
N ASN A 347 -26.60 7.73 -0.55
CA ASN A 347 -27.97 8.22 -0.68
C ASN A 347 -28.15 9.55 -1.44
N ASN A 348 -28.51 9.48 -2.73
CA ASN A 348 -29.24 10.50 -3.51
C ASN A 348 -28.75 11.96 -3.54
N GLU A 349 -27.55 12.30 -3.06
CA GLU A 349 -26.95 13.63 -3.28
C GLU A 349 -25.62 13.47 -4.02
N SER A 350 -25.67 13.66 -5.35
CA SER A 350 -24.55 13.76 -6.30
C SER A 350 -23.36 12.80 -6.09
N PRO A 351 -23.09 11.86 -7.01
CA PRO A 351 -22.01 10.89 -6.84
C PRO A 351 -20.66 11.61 -6.74
N SER A 352 -20.14 11.71 -5.53
CA SER A 352 -18.76 12.16 -5.34
C SER A 352 -17.85 11.05 -5.88
N PRO A 353 -16.88 11.37 -6.76
CA PRO A 353 -15.99 10.36 -7.30
C PRO A 353 -15.23 9.69 -6.16
N VAL A 354 -15.29 8.35 -6.11
CA VAL A 354 -14.54 7.54 -5.14
C VAL A 354 -13.06 7.90 -5.26
N SER A 355 -12.51 8.51 -4.20
CA SER A 355 -11.09 8.83 -4.14
C SER A 355 -10.29 7.55 -3.92
N TRP A 356 -9.20 7.36 -4.68
CA TRP A 356 -8.29 6.23 -4.46
C TRP A 356 -7.20 6.53 -3.41
N ASP A 357 -7.24 7.72 -2.80
CA ASP A 357 -6.25 8.21 -1.84
C ASP A 357 -6.14 7.28 -0.62
N GLY A 358 -4.94 6.74 -0.40
CA GLY A 358 -4.65 5.81 0.69
C GLY A 358 -5.23 4.40 0.53
N LEU A 359 -5.98 4.12 -0.54
CA LEU A 359 -6.56 2.79 -0.77
C LEU A 359 -5.47 1.80 -1.25
N PRO A 360 -5.46 0.54 -0.77
CA PRO A 360 -4.41 -0.40 -1.14
C PRO A 360 -4.51 -0.83 -2.61
N MET A 361 -3.39 -0.74 -3.31
CA MET A 361 -3.21 -1.27 -4.66
C MET A 361 -2.12 -2.34 -4.63
N ILE A 362 -2.53 -3.59 -4.77
CA ILE A 362 -1.64 -4.74 -4.68
C ILE A 362 -1.16 -5.10 -6.08
N TYR A 363 0.12 -5.44 -6.24
CA TYR A 363 0.66 -5.87 -7.53
C TYR A 363 1.86 -6.81 -7.41
N GLU A 364 2.04 -7.64 -8.45
CA GLU A 364 3.21 -8.48 -8.67
C GLU A 364 3.71 -8.30 -10.11
N LYS A 365 4.98 -7.89 -10.27
CA LYS A 365 5.67 -7.86 -11.56
C LYS A 365 6.08 -9.28 -11.97
N VAL A 366 5.12 -10.10 -12.42
CA VAL A 366 5.31 -11.54 -12.71
C VAL A 366 6.35 -11.77 -13.81
N ARG A 367 6.23 -11.07 -14.93
CA ARG A 367 7.18 -11.14 -16.05
C ARG A 367 7.20 -9.81 -16.79
N ILE A 368 8.25 -8.99 -16.62
CA ILE A 368 8.31 -7.65 -17.21
C ILE A 368 9.64 -7.46 -17.94
N ALA A 369 9.59 -7.38 -19.26
CA ALA A 369 10.70 -6.97 -20.12
C ALA A 369 10.75 -5.44 -20.28
N ASP A 370 9.61 -4.78 -20.52
CA ASP A 370 9.53 -3.31 -20.56
C ASP A 370 9.17 -2.73 -19.19
N MET A 371 10.20 -2.49 -18.38
CA MET A 371 10.02 -1.90 -17.04
C MET A 371 9.44 -0.49 -17.10
N ARG A 372 9.76 0.31 -18.13
CA ARG A 372 9.28 1.70 -18.24
C ARG A 372 7.78 1.73 -18.43
N ARG A 373 7.24 0.88 -19.31
CA ARG A 373 5.79 0.78 -19.49
C ARG A 373 5.09 0.30 -18.23
N CYS A 374 5.63 -0.71 -17.57
CA CYS A 374 5.07 -1.22 -16.31
C CYS A 374 5.02 -0.13 -15.23
N ASP A 375 6.14 0.56 -15.01
CA ASP A 375 6.21 1.66 -14.02
C ASP A 375 5.28 2.82 -14.41
N LYS A 376 5.15 3.12 -15.70
CA LYS A 376 4.22 4.14 -16.19
C LYS A 376 2.76 3.77 -15.93
N PHE A 377 2.38 2.51 -16.13
CA PHE A 377 1.04 2.02 -15.79
C PHE A 377 0.80 2.08 -14.27
N LEU A 378 1.73 1.59 -13.45
CA LEU A 378 1.62 1.65 -11.99
C LEU A 378 1.59 3.10 -11.45
N SER A 379 2.25 4.04 -12.14
CA SER A 379 2.25 5.46 -11.77
C SER A 379 0.86 6.09 -11.80
N ILE A 380 -0.10 5.50 -12.52
CA ILE A 380 -1.50 5.93 -12.52
C ILE A 380 -2.06 5.84 -11.10
N PHE A 381 -1.90 4.69 -10.46
CA PHE A 381 -2.36 4.46 -9.08
C PHE A 381 -1.52 5.25 -8.06
N GLU A 382 -0.21 5.38 -8.27
CA GLU A 382 0.65 6.23 -7.41
C GLU A 382 0.19 7.69 -7.41
N ARG A 383 -0.17 8.24 -8.57
CA ARG A 383 -0.60 9.64 -8.74
C ARG A 383 -1.96 9.89 -8.09
N GLU A 384 -2.83 8.89 -8.09
CA GLU A 384 -4.08 8.91 -7.32
C GLU A 384 -3.85 8.64 -5.81
N ARG A 385 -2.59 8.55 -5.38
CA ARG A 385 -2.15 8.38 -3.98
C ARG A 385 -2.58 7.05 -3.37
N CYS A 386 -2.75 6.00 -4.18
CA CYS A 386 -2.96 4.65 -3.69
C CYS A 386 -1.79 4.20 -2.81
N GLN A 387 -2.09 3.39 -1.80
CA GLN A 387 -1.07 2.67 -1.05
C GLN A 387 -0.56 1.50 -1.90
N MET A 388 0.55 1.71 -2.60
CA MET A 388 1.18 0.69 -3.44
C MET A 388 1.84 -0.42 -2.60
N VAL A 389 1.40 -1.67 -2.80
CA VAL A 389 1.86 -2.86 -2.09
C VAL A 389 2.34 -3.91 -3.09
N GLU A 390 3.66 -4.02 -3.25
CA GLU A 390 4.27 -5.08 -4.04
C GLU A 390 4.38 -6.37 -3.22
N MET A 391 3.80 -7.46 -3.72
CA MET A 391 3.88 -8.78 -3.09
C MET A 391 3.54 -9.88 -4.10
N THR A 392 3.99 -11.11 -3.83
CA THR A 392 3.65 -12.24 -4.70
C THR A 392 2.17 -12.59 -4.61
N ALA A 393 1.60 -13.11 -5.70
CA ALA A 393 0.24 -13.60 -5.78
C ALA A 393 -0.06 -14.64 -4.66
N GLU A 394 0.89 -15.52 -4.39
CA GLU A 394 0.76 -16.54 -3.33
C GLU A 394 0.71 -15.90 -1.93
N GLN A 395 1.49 -14.86 -1.68
CA GLN A 395 1.45 -14.11 -0.41
C GLN A 395 0.16 -13.30 -0.28
N HIS A 396 -0.29 -12.70 -1.38
CA HIS A 396 -1.55 -11.96 -1.45
C HIS A 396 -2.71 -12.88 -1.08
N ASP A 397 -2.86 -13.99 -1.81
CA ASP A 397 -3.94 -14.93 -1.61
C ASP A 397 -3.83 -15.58 -0.21
N ALA A 398 -2.64 -15.83 0.33
CA ALA A 398 -2.49 -16.34 1.69
C ALA A 398 -2.88 -15.34 2.80
N SER A 399 -2.70 -14.04 2.56
CA SER A 399 -2.85 -12.99 3.59
C SER A 399 -4.19 -12.26 3.53
N THR A 400 -4.76 -12.13 2.33
CA THR A 400 -5.89 -11.24 2.04
C THR A 400 -7.17 -12.01 1.71
N SER A 401 -7.06 -13.15 1.02
CA SER A 401 -8.23 -13.91 0.52
C SER A 401 -9.23 -14.31 1.61
N ASP A 402 -8.74 -14.60 2.82
CA ASP A 402 -9.60 -14.97 3.95
C ASP A 402 -10.38 -13.77 4.44
N ALA A 403 -9.74 -12.60 4.54
CA ALA A 403 -10.39 -11.38 4.99
C ALA A 403 -11.46 -10.95 4.00
N GLU A 404 -11.15 -10.96 2.70
CA GLU A 404 -12.12 -10.66 1.64
C GLU A 404 -13.28 -11.67 1.64
N PHE A 405 -12.98 -12.97 1.59
CA PHE A 405 -14.02 -14.00 1.56
C PHE A 405 -14.94 -13.94 2.78
N VAL A 406 -14.40 -13.75 3.99
CA VAL A 406 -15.19 -13.60 5.21
C VAL A 406 -16.04 -12.33 5.17
N THR A 407 -15.51 -11.22 4.64
CA THR A 407 -16.24 -9.96 4.51
C THR A 407 -17.43 -10.12 3.57
N HIS A 408 -17.22 -10.68 2.37
CA HIS A 408 -18.31 -10.94 1.43
C HIS A 408 -19.31 -11.97 1.93
N LEU A 409 -18.85 -13.05 2.58
CA LEU A 409 -19.74 -14.03 3.17
C LEU A 409 -20.62 -13.40 4.26
N THR A 410 -20.02 -12.58 5.12
CA THR A 410 -20.74 -11.89 6.20
C THR A 410 -21.76 -10.91 5.63
N GLY A 411 -21.35 -10.03 4.71
CA GLY A 411 -22.28 -9.06 4.11
C GLY A 411 -23.46 -9.73 3.38
N ARG A 412 -23.23 -10.86 2.68
CA ARG A 412 -24.31 -11.65 2.07
C ARG A 412 -25.23 -12.34 3.07
N LEU A 413 -24.74 -12.73 4.24
CA LEU A 413 -25.57 -13.26 5.33
C LEU A 413 -26.38 -12.16 6.02
N LEU A 414 -25.88 -10.93 6.00
CA LEU A 414 -26.46 -9.75 6.62
C LEU A 414 -27.44 -8.98 5.71
N ASP A 415 -27.90 -9.59 4.60
CA ASP A 415 -28.82 -8.99 3.61
C ASP A 415 -29.93 -8.14 4.26
N ARG A 416 -30.47 -7.16 3.51
CA ARG A 416 -31.43 -6.14 3.99
C ARG A 416 -32.70 -6.69 4.65
N GLN A 417 -33.03 -7.96 4.42
CA GLN A 417 -34.10 -8.65 5.16
C GLN A 417 -33.76 -8.87 6.63
N LEU A 418 -32.48 -9.08 6.95
CA LEU A 418 -31.97 -9.28 8.30
C LEU A 418 -31.59 -7.94 8.97
N LEU A 419 -31.03 -6.99 8.22
CA LEU A 419 -30.60 -5.67 8.72
C LEU A 419 -31.36 -4.50 8.05
N PRO A 420 -32.65 -4.28 8.38
CA PRO A 420 -33.36 -3.11 7.87
C PRO A 420 -32.75 -1.82 8.45
N PRO A 421 -32.56 -0.76 7.64
CA PRO A 421 -32.11 0.53 8.15
C PRO A 421 -33.13 1.12 9.11
N THR A 422 -32.66 1.72 10.20
CA THR A 422 -33.52 2.32 11.24
C THR A 422 -33.18 3.78 11.48
N PRO A 423 -34.14 4.63 11.89
CA PRO A 423 -33.89 6.06 12.14
C PRO A 423 -32.90 6.33 13.29
N VAL A 424 -32.64 5.34 14.15
CA VAL A 424 -31.76 5.45 15.31
C VAL A 424 -30.76 4.29 15.26
N MET A 425 -29.77 4.41 14.39
CA MET A 425 -28.69 3.42 14.27
C MET A 425 -27.46 3.81 15.08
N SER A 426 -26.85 2.82 15.74
CA SER A 426 -25.52 3.00 16.32
C SER A 426 -24.47 3.04 15.21
N LYS A 427 -23.25 3.54 15.52
CA LYS A 427 -22.14 3.58 14.55
C LYS A 427 -21.76 2.18 14.06
N GLU A 428 -21.84 1.19 14.96
CA GLU A 428 -21.54 -0.21 14.66
C GLU A 428 -22.60 -0.82 13.75
N TYR A 429 -23.88 -0.50 13.96
CA TYR A 429 -24.96 -0.97 13.11
C TYR A 429 -24.88 -0.35 11.70
N ALA A 430 -24.57 0.95 11.61
CA ALA A 430 -24.33 1.61 10.33
C ALA A 430 -23.22 0.90 9.53
N ALA A 431 -22.08 0.61 10.17
CA ALA A 431 -20.99 -0.11 9.52
C ALA A 431 -21.38 -1.52 9.02
N LEU A 432 -22.29 -2.22 9.71
CA LEU A 432 -22.80 -3.51 9.23
C LEU A 432 -23.73 -3.35 8.04
N CYS A 433 -24.58 -2.33 8.03
CA CYS A 433 -25.39 -1.98 6.86
C CYS A 433 -24.50 -1.63 5.66
N ASP A 434 -23.43 -0.86 5.88
CA ASP A 434 -22.48 -0.50 4.82
C ASP A 434 -21.82 -1.76 4.22
N VAL A 435 -21.39 -2.70 5.06
CA VAL A 435 -20.82 -3.98 4.59
C VAL A 435 -21.85 -4.81 3.81
N ALA A 436 -23.10 -4.87 4.27
CA ALA A 436 -24.17 -5.57 3.57
C ALA A 436 -24.45 -4.93 2.20
N ASP A 437 -24.54 -3.60 2.13
CA ASP A 437 -24.81 -2.86 0.91
C ASP A 437 -23.67 -2.97 -0.11
N MET A 438 -22.42 -2.82 0.34
CA MET A 438 -21.25 -2.97 -0.51
C MET A 438 -21.18 -4.36 -1.15
N THR A 439 -21.33 -5.41 -0.34
CA THR A 439 -21.21 -6.80 -0.83
C THR A 439 -22.43 -7.28 -1.63
N ALA A 440 -23.60 -6.63 -1.45
CA ALA A 440 -24.79 -6.89 -2.24
C ALA A 440 -24.71 -6.27 -3.64
N ALA A 441 -23.96 -5.18 -3.80
CA ALA A 441 -23.69 -4.58 -5.12
C ALA A 441 -22.82 -5.49 -6.00
N ASP A 442 -22.00 -6.34 -5.39
CA ASP A 442 -21.14 -7.28 -6.11
C ASP A 442 -21.89 -8.48 -6.69
N SER A 443 -21.49 -8.88 -7.89
CA SER A 443 -22.05 -10.06 -8.55
C SER A 443 -21.80 -11.33 -7.74
N PHE A 444 -22.72 -12.29 -7.85
CA PHE A 444 -22.54 -13.59 -7.21
C PHE A 444 -21.32 -14.34 -7.78
N ASP A 445 -21.00 -14.14 -9.06
CA ASP A 445 -19.83 -14.76 -9.70
C ASP A 445 -18.51 -14.28 -9.12
N LEU A 446 -18.42 -13.00 -8.71
CA LEU A 446 -17.25 -12.50 -7.96
C LEU A 446 -17.06 -13.29 -6.66
N PHE A 447 -18.14 -13.42 -5.88
CA PHE A 447 -18.13 -14.17 -4.63
C PHE A 447 -17.83 -15.65 -4.83
N TYR A 448 -18.43 -16.27 -5.86
CA TYR A 448 -18.18 -17.65 -6.19
C TYR A 448 -16.75 -17.88 -6.66
N GLY A 449 -16.14 -16.94 -7.39
CA GLY A 449 -14.73 -16.96 -7.75
C GLY A 449 -13.83 -17.02 -6.50
N MET A 450 -14.06 -16.13 -5.53
CA MET A 450 -13.34 -16.16 -4.25
C MET A 450 -13.52 -17.50 -3.52
N PHE A 451 -14.73 -18.07 -3.51
CA PHE A 451 -14.98 -19.39 -2.92
C PHE A 451 -14.25 -20.52 -3.65
N LYS A 452 -14.31 -20.53 -4.99
CA LYS A 452 -13.78 -21.61 -5.83
C LYS A 452 -12.27 -21.65 -5.80
N TYR A 453 -11.62 -20.49 -5.84
CA TYR A 453 -10.17 -20.37 -6.00
C TYR A 453 -9.42 -20.10 -4.68
N ASN A 454 -10.12 -19.77 -3.58
CA ASN A 454 -9.51 -19.80 -2.25
C ASN A 454 -9.59 -21.22 -1.66
N SER A 455 -8.44 -21.89 -1.56
CA SER A 455 -8.32 -23.23 -0.97
C SER A 455 -8.88 -23.37 0.45
N ARG A 456 -8.90 -22.28 1.23
CA ARG A 456 -9.38 -22.25 2.63
C ARG A 456 -10.85 -21.85 2.77
N ALA A 457 -11.53 -21.41 1.71
CA ALA A 457 -12.89 -20.90 1.80
C ALA A 457 -13.88 -21.90 2.43
N LYS A 458 -13.74 -23.19 2.10
CA LYS A 458 -14.57 -24.26 2.68
C LYS A 458 -14.38 -24.40 4.19
N ASP A 459 -13.14 -24.33 4.66
CA ASP A 459 -12.83 -24.44 6.08
C ASP A 459 -13.32 -23.21 6.86
N LEU A 460 -13.19 -22.02 6.27
CA LEU A 460 -13.73 -20.78 6.85
C LEU A 460 -15.26 -20.84 6.98
N LEU A 461 -15.95 -21.32 5.95
CA LEU A 461 -17.40 -21.48 5.97
C LEU A 461 -17.84 -22.47 7.07
N LYS A 462 -17.12 -23.59 7.21
CA LYS A 462 -17.36 -24.57 8.28
C LYS A 462 -17.16 -23.95 9.66
N LYS A 463 -16.05 -23.24 9.88
CA LYS A 463 -15.74 -22.55 11.15
C LYS A 463 -16.80 -21.51 11.50
N MET A 464 -17.29 -20.75 10.51
CA MET A 464 -18.34 -19.76 10.73
C MET A 464 -19.66 -20.42 11.17
N ARG A 465 -20.04 -21.54 10.54
CA ARG A 465 -21.22 -22.32 10.94
C ARG A 465 -21.10 -22.86 12.37
N GLU A 466 -19.95 -23.41 12.72
CA GLU A 466 -19.68 -23.92 14.07
C GLU A 466 -19.74 -22.81 15.12
N ASN A 467 -19.26 -21.60 14.79
CA ASN A 467 -19.37 -20.43 15.66
C ASN A 467 -20.82 -19.99 15.88
N ILE A 468 -21.64 -19.95 14.82
CA ILE A 468 -23.07 -19.64 14.96
C ILE A 468 -23.76 -20.67 15.87
N ALA A 469 -23.57 -21.97 15.60
CA ALA A 469 -24.13 -23.04 16.42
C ALA A 469 -23.62 -23.03 17.88
N LYS A 470 -22.40 -22.53 18.11
CA LYS A 470 -21.87 -22.33 19.47
C LYS A 470 -22.61 -21.20 20.19
N VAL A 471 -22.87 -20.08 19.52
CA VAL A 471 -23.62 -18.95 20.10
C VAL A 471 -25.06 -19.35 20.41
N GLU A 472 -25.74 -20.06 19.51
CA GLU A 472 -27.10 -20.58 19.74
C GLU A 472 -27.18 -21.47 20.98
N ARG A 473 -26.22 -22.40 21.14
CA ARG A 473 -26.13 -23.25 22.34
C ARG A 473 -25.91 -22.45 23.63
N GLN A 474 -25.11 -21.39 23.58
CA GLN A 474 -24.89 -20.52 24.74
C GLN A 474 -26.15 -19.75 25.14
N LEU A 475 -26.92 -19.26 24.16
CA LEU A 475 -28.20 -18.59 24.40
C LEU A 475 -29.22 -19.55 25.03
N ALA A 476 -29.42 -20.73 24.42
CA ALA A 476 -30.35 -21.73 24.94
C ALA A 476 -29.98 -22.19 26.36
N ALA A 477 -28.69 -22.40 26.64
CA ALA A 477 -28.23 -22.73 27.98
C ALA A 477 -28.50 -21.62 29.00
N LYS A 478 -28.37 -20.35 28.59
CA LYS A 478 -28.64 -19.20 29.46
C LYS A 478 -30.13 -19.05 29.75
N GLU A 479 -31.00 -19.25 28.77
CA GLU A 479 -32.45 -19.22 28.94
C GLU A 479 -32.92 -20.34 29.89
N ALA A 480 -32.44 -21.57 29.68
CA ALA A 480 -32.75 -22.70 30.56
C ALA A 480 -32.34 -22.43 32.02
N TYR A 481 -31.16 -21.84 32.23
CA TYR A 481 -30.71 -21.44 33.56
C TYR A 481 -31.62 -20.39 34.22
N LEU A 482 -32.06 -19.38 33.45
CA LEU A 482 -32.93 -18.32 33.96
C LEU A 482 -34.33 -18.86 34.29
N ALA A 483 -34.89 -19.74 33.45
CA ALA A 483 -36.16 -20.41 33.70
C ALA A 483 -36.12 -21.25 34.98
N ALA A 484 -35.10 -22.11 35.13
CA ALA A 484 -34.89 -22.90 36.34
C ALA A 484 -34.71 -22.03 37.59
N SER A 485 -34.04 -20.87 37.47
CA SER A 485 -33.87 -19.93 38.58
C SER A 485 -35.14 -19.18 38.96
N ALA A 486 -36.12 -19.04 38.06
CA ALA A 486 -37.37 -18.33 38.29
C ALA A 486 -38.44 -19.24 38.94
N GLU A 487 -38.43 -20.55 38.62
CA GLU A 487 -39.40 -21.52 39.14
C GLU A 487 -39.13 -22.00 40.58
N MET A 488 -37.93 -21.75 41.14
CA MET A 488 -37.52 -22.41 42.38
C MET A 488 -37.58 -21.56 43.66
N LYS A 489 -38.40 -22.02 44.61
CA LYS A 489 -38.31 -21.67 46.04
C LYS A 489 -37.09 -22.34 46.70
N ASN A 490 -36.06 -21.52 46.93
CA ASN A 490 -34.89 -21.61 47.80
C ASN A 490 -34.06 -22.91 48.01
N ASN A 491 -34.61 -24.13 48.05
CA ASN A 491 -33.81 -25.34 48.35
C ASN A 491 -33.35 -26.13 47.11
N ASP A 492 -34.21 -26.31 46.11
CA ASP A 492 -33.85 -27.02 44.86
C ASP A 492 -32.88 -26.20 43.98
N ARG A 493 -32.83 -24.89 44.24
CA ARG A 493 -31.97 -23.90 43.57
C ARG A 493 -30.48 -24.23 43.69
N LYS A 494 -30.01 -24.86 44.77
CA LYS A 494 -28.57 -25.13 44.95
C LYS A 494 -28.07 -26.33 44.14
N GLN A 495 -28.91 -27.35 43.94
CA GLN A 495 -28.52 -28.58 43.24
C GLN A 495 -28.45 -28.36 41.73
N LEU A 496 -29.47 -27.74 41.15
CA LEU A 496 -29.52 -27.45 39.71
C LEU A 496 -28.55 -26.36 39.27
N ILE A 497 -28.28 -25.34 40.10
CA ILE A 497 -27.22 -24.36 39.79
C ILE A 497 -25.85 -25.04 39.70
N GLU A 498 -25.60 -26.05 40.52
CA GLU A 498 -24.32 -26.76 40.49
C GLU A 498 -24.21 -27.68 39.27
N GLU A 499 -25.29 -28.38 38.90
CA GLU A 499 -25.35 -29.16 37.65
C GLU A 499 -25.22 -28.27 36.39
N CYS A 500 -25.89 -27.11 36.33
CA CYS A 500 -25.73 -26.17 35.23
C CYS A 500 -24.32 -25.55 35.18
N LYS A 501 -23.68 -25.30 36.33
CA LYS A 501 -22.27 -24.86 36.36
C LYS A 501 -21.32 -25.94 35.87
N ILE A 502 -21.59 -27.21 36.15
CA ILE A 502 -20.82 -28.33 35.63
C ILE A 502 -20.96 -28.38 34.11
N LEU A 503 -22.18 -28.29 33.56
CA LEU A 503 -22.42 -28.22 32.11
C LEU A 503 -21.74 -27.01 31.45
N LEU A 504 -21.81 -25.82 32.07
CA LEU A 504 -21.12 -24.63 31.56
C LEU A 504 -19.58 -24.80 31.58
N ARG A 505 -19.03 -25.48 32.59
CA ARG A 505 -17.60 -25.82 32.66
C ARG A 505 -17.23 -26.87 31.63
N GLU A 506 -18.07 -27.88 31.38
CA GLU A 506 -17.85 -28.91 30.36
C GLU A 506 -17.87 -28.34 28.95
N VAL A 507 -18.79 -27.41 28.65
CA VAL A 507 -18.82 -26.68 27.37
C VAL A 507 -17.55 -25.82 27.22
N ALA A 508 -17.06 -25.21 28.30
CA ALA A 508 -15.81 -24.43 28.30
C ALA A 508 -14.54 -25.29 28.21
N SER A 509 -14.52 -26.51 28.77
CA SER A 509 -13.39 -27.43 28.70
C SER A 509 -13.32 -28.18 27.37
N SER A 510 -14.47 -28.45 26.74
CA SER A 510 -14.56 -29.04 25.40
C SER A 510 -13.88 -28.16 24.34
N SER A 511 -13.92 -26.83 24.50
CA SER A 511 -13.15 -25.88 23.67
C SER A 511 -11.63 -25.96 23.85
N ASN A 512 -11.13 -26.39 25.01
CA ASN A 512 -9.69 -26.51 25.28
C ASN A 512 -9.10 -27.87 24.85
N ILE A 513 -9.94 -28.90 24.69
CA ILE A 513 -9.51 -30.22 24.22
C ILE A 513 -9.39 -30.24 22.69
N ALA A 514 -10.30 -29.57 21.97
CA ALA A 514 -10.19 -29.42 20.51
C ALA A 514 -8.90 -28.70 20.07
N ALA A 515 -8.41 -27.73 20.86
CA ALA A 515 -7.16 -27.02 20.59
C ALA A 515 -5.88 -27.85 20.88
N LYS A 516 -5.97 -28.98 21.61
CA LYS A 516 -4.83 -29.84 21.95
C LYS A 516 -4.69 -31.08 21.06
N VAL A 517 -5.71 -31.40 20.25
CA VAL A 517 -5.70 -32.57 19.37
C VAL A 517 -5.06 -32.26 18.01
N GLU A 518 -5.03 -31.00 17.55
CA GLU A 518 -4.38 -30.62 16.28
C GLU A 518 -2.83 -30.55 16.35
N GLU A 519 -2.21 -30.67 17.54
CA GLU A 519 -0.75 -30.54 17.71
C GLU A 519 -0.01 -31.88 17.82
N LYS A 520 -0.70 -33.03 17.67
CA LYS A 520 -0.13 -34.37 17.89
C LYS A 520 -0.43 -35.36 16.77
N ASP A 521 -0.22 -35.00 15.51
CA ASP A 521 -0.05 -36.00 14.44
C ASP A 521 1.05 -35.56 13.47
N GLY A 522 2.27 -36.00 13.76
CA GLY A 522 3.46 -35.67 12.98
C GLY A 522 4.71 -36.44 13.39
N LYS A 523 4.69 -37.78 13.28
CA LYS A 523 5.76 -38.65 12.71
C LYS A 523 5.57 -40.14 13.08
N PRO A 524 5.93 -41.08 12.19
CA PRO A 524 5.68 -42.51 12.40
C PRO A 524 6.83 -43.24 13.10
N ALA A 525 6.41 -44.28 13.84
CA ALA A 525 7.01 -45.59 14.10
C ALA A 525 8.54 -45.73 14.36
N GLU A 526 8.88 -46.28 15.53
CA GLU A 526 9.78 -47.44 15.62
C GLU A 526 9.59 -48.23 16.92
N SER A 527 9.91 -49.52 16.82
CA SER A 527 9.51 -50.69 17.60
C SER A 527 10.28 -50.98 18.90
N LYS A 528 9.66 -51.82 19.77
CA LYS A 528 10.19 -52.96 20.60
C LYS A 528 9.84 -52.86 22.10
N ILE A 529 8.97 -53.74 22.61
CA ILE A 529 9.19 -55.07 23.25
C ILE A 529 9.59 -54.97 24.74
N THR A 530 8.86 -55.74 25.58
CA THR A 530 9.11 -56.21 26.98
C THR A 530 9.11 -55.13 28.09
N GLU A 531 8.62 -55.33 29.32
CA GLU A 531 8.38 -56.53 30.13
C GLU A 531 7.45 -56.19 31.32
N THR A 532 6.50 -57.08 31.58
CA THR A 532 5.98 -57.61 32.87
C THR A 532 6.20 -56.88 34.20
N SER A 533 5.10 -56.80 34.98
CA SER A 533 4.94 -57.37 36.36
C SER A 533 4.45 -56.44 37.48
N GLN A 534 3.34 -56.89 38.10
CA GLN A 534 2.97 -56.82 39.53
C GLN A 534 2.57 -55.46 40.11
N LYS A 535 1.57 -55.31 40.98
CA LYS A 535 0.64 -56.19 41.74
C LYS A 535 -0.48 -55.25 42.25
N GLU A 536 -1.75 -55.53 41.96
CA GLU A 536 -2.77 -56.02 42.91
C GLU A 536 -2.78 -55.37 44.31
N SER A 537 -3.83 -54.59 44.60
CA SER A 537 -4.95 -55.00 45.47
C SER A 537 -6.11 -54.02 45.35
#